data_AF-A0A6G8FII3-F1
#
_entry.id   AF-A0A6G8FII3-F1
#
_cell.length_a   1.000
_cell.length_b   1.000
_cell.length_c   1.000
_cell.angle_alpha   90.00
_cell.angle_beta   90.00
_cell.angle_gamma   90.00
#
_symmetry.space_group_name_H-M   'P 1'
#
loop_
_entity.id
_entity.type
_entity.pdbx_description
1 polymer ?
#
loop_
_entity_poly.entity_id
_entity_poly.type
_entity_poly.pdbx_seq_one_letter_code
_entity_poly.pdbx_strand_id
1 'polypeptide(L)'
;MIAVEGGKTILDKFATNAEWDMKPYLAEEFDYDLGYFYLRDEYGRIVRSDVFGNVVYGSMLAHWDVGLENALKGANMGSAPGVDAGVGDDDLDDRAVEFGYELYEKYPNGLTQDQYYEEIANANLSGT
;
A
#
# COMPACT_ATOMS: atom_id res chain seq x y z
N MET A 1 -25.89 -8.66 3.11
CA MET A 1 -24.73 -9.52 2.81
C MET A 1 -24.29 -9.29 1.37
N ILE A 2 -23.60 -8.20 1.09
CA ILE A 2 -23.06 -7.86 -0.25
C ILE A 2 -21.58 -7.43 -0.16
N ALA A 3 -21.15 -6.92 1.00
CA ALA A 3 -19.78 -6.44 1.20
C ALA A 3 -18.68 -7.52 1.09
N VAL A 4 -18.97 -8.79 1.40
CA VAL A 4 -17.96 -9.85 1.47
C VAL A 4 -17.50 -10.32 0.07
N GLU A 5 -18.40 -10.39 -0.91
CA GLU A 5 -18.04 -10.74 -2.30
C GLU A 5 -17.39 -9.56 -3.04
N GLY A 6 -17.85 -8.33 -2.79
CA GLY A 6 -17.26 -7.12 -3.37
C GLY A 6 -15.81 -6.89 -2.92
N GLY A 7 -15.53 -7.07 -1.62
CA GLY A 7 -14.19 -6.94 -1.06
C GLY A 7 -13.19 -7.92 -1.68
N LYS A 8 -13.57 -9.20 -1.83
CA LYS A 8 -12.69 -10.21 -2.43
C LYS A 8 -12.34 -9.90 -3.90
N THR A 9 -13.33 -9.43 -4.67
CA THR A 9 -13.12 -9.04 -6.07
C THR A 9 -12.19 -7.83 -6.22
N ILE A 10 -12.23 -6.91 -5.24
CA ILE A 10 -11.34 -5.74 -5.18
C ILE A 10 -9.91 -6.15 -4.80
N LEU A 11 -9.74 -7.05 -3.83
CA LEU A 11 -8.40 -7.50 -3.41
C LEU A 11 -7.64 -8.21 -4.53
N ASP A 12 -8.33 -8.97 -5.40
CA ASP A 12 -7.71 -9.62 -6.56
C ASP A 12 -7.09 -8.62 -7.56
N LYS A 13 -7.54 -7.36 -7.55
CA LYS A 13 -6.96 -6.29 -8.39
C LYS A 13 -5.60 -5.80 -7.88
N PHE A 14 -5.31 -5.96 -6.60
CA PHE A 14 -4.05 -5.54 -5.95
C PHE A 14 -3.04 -6.67 -5.81
N ALA A 15 -3.36 -7.89 -6.23
CA ALA A 15 -2.40 -8.98 -6.25
C ALA A 15 -1.16 -8.61 -7.07
N THR A 16 0.00 -9.21 -6.77
CA THR A 16 1.23 -8.89 -7.49
C THR A 16 1.11 -9.10 -8.99
N ASN A 17 1.57 -8.10 -9.76
CA ASN A 17 1.40 -7.95 -11.21
C ASN A 17 -0.05 -7.86 -11.70
N ALA A 18 -1.03 -7.68 -10.82
CA ALA A 18 -2.40 -7.37 -11.21
C ALA A 18 -2.55 -5.89 -11.58
N GLU A 19 -3.72 -5.53 -12.11
CA GLU A 19 -4.01 -4.22 -12.67
C GLU A 19 -3.74 -3.05 -11.71
N TRP A 20 -3.93 -3.24 -10.41
CA TRP A 20 -3.74 -2.22 -9.38
C TRP A 20 -2.53 -2.50 -8.48
N ASP A 21 -1.64 -3.42 -8.87
CA ASP A 21 -0.32 -3.50 -8.25
C ASP A 21 0.47 -2.24 -8.62
N MET A 22 0.75 -1.41 -7.63
CA MET A 22 1.38 -0.12 -7.85
C MET A 22 2.90 -0.20 -8.08
N LYS A 23 3.56 -1.28 -7.65
CA LYS A 23 5.03 -1.38 -7.72
C LYS A 23 5.56 -1.34 -9.16
N PRO A 24 4.97 -2.03 -10.14
CA PRO A 24 5.38 -1.89 -11.54
C PRO A 24 5.27 -0.46 -12.08
N TYR A 25 4.19 0.26 -11.75
CA TYR A 25 4.01 1.65 -12.19
C TYR A 25 5.05 2.59 -11.58
N LEU A 26 5.35 2.44 -10.29
CA LEU A 26 6.40 3.20 -9.62
C LEU A 26 7.79 2.89 -10.19
N ALA A 27 8.05 1.64 -10.53
CA ALA A 27 9.32 1.24 -11.13
C ALA A 27 9.50 1.88 -12.51
N GLU A 28 8.45 1.88 -13.34
CA GLU A 28 8.44 2.54 -14.65
C GLU A 28 8.59 4.07 -14.53
N GLU A 29 7.84 4.71 -13.63
CA GLU A 29 7.85 6.18 -13.48
C GLU A 29 9.21 6.71 -13.01
N PHE A 30 9.89 5.97 -12.14
CA PHE A 30 11.15 6.40 -11.52
C PHE A 30 12.40 5.69 -12.07
N ASP A 31 12.28 4.94 -13.18
CA ASP A 31 13.37 4.22 -13.85
C ASP A 31 14.12 3.24 -12.92
N TYR A 32 13.36 2.46 -12.14
CA TYR A 32 13.87 1.39 -11.28
C TYR A 32 13.60 0.00 -11.88
N ASP A 33 14.48 -0.95 -11.57
CA ASP A 33 14.20 -2.37 -11.79
C ASP A 33 13.09 -2.86 -10.84
N LEU A 34 12.34 -3.88 -11.27
CA LEU A 34 11.33 -4.53 -10.44
C LEU A 34 11.97 -5.18 -9.20
N GLY A 35 11.40 -4.89 -8.03
CA GLY A 35 11.92 -5.30 -6.73
C GLY A 35 11.64 -4.24 -5.66
N TYR A 36 12.37 -4.28 -4.55
CA TYR A 36 12.33 -3.22 -3.54
C TYR A 36 13.30 -2.10 -3.92
N PHE A 37 12.78 -0.88 -3.94
CA PHE A 37 13.54 0.33 -4.22
C PHE A 37 13.10 1.45 -3.28
N TYR A 38 13.84 2.55 -3.32
CA TYR A 38 13.64 3.69 -2.44
C TYR A 38 13.27 4.92 -3.28
N LEU A 39 12.04 5.37 -3.11
CA LEU A 39 11.53 6.59 -3.70
C LEU A 39 12.09 7.81 -2.96
N ARG A 40 12.39 8.86 -3.72
CA ARG A 40 12.95 10.11 -3.22
C ARG A 40 12.19 11.28 -3.80
N ASP A 41 11.87 12.25 -2.96
CA ASP A 41 11.25 13.50 -3.41
C ASP A 41 12.29 14.63 -3.56
N GLU A 42 11.82 15.82 -3.94
CA GLU A 42 12.66 17.00 -4.13
C GLU A 42 13.33 17.52 -2.85
N TYR A 43 12.79 17.17 -1.67
CA TYR A 43 13.33 17.53 -0.36
C TYR A 43 14.31 16.49 0.20
N GLY A 44 14.54 15.38 -0.53
CA GLY A 44 15.46 14.31 -0.14
C GLY A 44 14.89 13.32 0.88
N ARG A 45 13.57 13.34 1.12
CA ARG A 45 12.87 12.33 1.93
C ARG A 45 12.89 10.99 1.20
N ILE A 46 13.03 9.89 1.93
CA ILE A 46 13.20 8.54 1.38
C ILE A 46 12.08 7.64 1.87
N VAL A 47 11.44 6.90 0.96
CA VAL A 47 10.37 5.93 1.28
C VAL A 47 10.63 4.62 0.53
N ARG A 48 10.49 3.47 1.21
CA ARG A 48 10.55 2.14 0.58
C ARG A 48 9.32 1.96 -0.31
N SER A 49 9.48 1.48 -1.54
CA SER A 49 8.41 1.31 -2.52
C SER A 49 7.22 0.48 -1.99
N ASP A 50 7.49 -0.52 -1.16
CA ASP A 50 6.47 -1.34 -0.48
C ASP A 50 5.62 -0.56 0.52
N VAL A 51 6.26 0.25 1.36
CA VAL A 51 5.57 1.09 2.34
C VAL A 51 4.70 2.10 1.60
N PHE A 52 5.24 2.71 0.55
CA PHE A 52 4.48 3.60 -0.32
C PHE A 52 3.25 2.85 -0.89
N GLY A 53 3.44 1.66 -1.45
CA GLY A 53 2.36 0.80 -1.93
C GLY A 53 1.26 0.57 -0.89
N ASN A 54 1.66 0.08 0.28
CA ASN A 54 0.72 -0.37 1.31
C ASN A 54 -0.06 0.76 1.97
N VAL A 55 0.55 1.95 2.14
CA VAL A 55 -0.17 3.14 2.63
C VAL A 55 -1.20 3.62 1.60
N VAL A 56 -0.86 3.68 0.30
CA VAL A 56 -1.84 4.05 -0.75
C VAL A 56 -2.98 3.03 -0.79
N TYR A 57 -2.63 1.74 -0.79
CA TYR A 57 -3.60 0.65 -0.74
C TYR A 57 -4.56 0.75 0.46
N GLY A 58 -4.05 0.98 1.66
CA GLY A 58 -4.87 1.18 2.86
C GLY A 58 -5.83 2.36 2.73
N SER A 59 -5.33 3.51 2.25
CA SER A 59 -6.15 4.71 2.06
C SER A 59 -7.25 4.51 1.01
N MET A 60 -6.95 3.83 -0.10
CA MET A 60 -7.95 3.50 -1.14
C MET A 60 -9.03 2.55 -0.62
N LEU A 61 -8.65 1.51 0.13
CA LEU A 61 -9.60 0.57 0.70
C LEU A 61 -10.49 1.20 1.77
N ALA A 62 -9.93 2.08 2.60
CA ALA A 62 -10.70 2.89 3.54
C ALA A 62 -11.72 3.79 2.82
N HIS A 63 -11.31 4.42 1.71
CA HIS A 63 -12.20 5.23 0.88
C HIS A 63 -13.36 4.42 0.27
N TRP A 64 -13.14 3.14 -0.05
CA TRP A 64 -14.17 2.24 -0.57
C TRP A 64 -14.96 1.48 0.50
N ASP A 65 -14.83 1.87 1.77
CA ASP A 65 -15.54 1.25 2.91
C ASP A 65 -15.21 -0.25 3.06
N VAL A 66 -14.01 -0.66 2.64
CA VAL A 66 -13.47 -1.98 2.92
C VAL A 66 -12.92 -1.97 4.35
N GLY A 67 -13.31 -2.94 5.17
CA GLY A 67 -12.85 -3.02 6.55
C GLY A 67 -11.35 -3.36 6.65
N LEU A 68 -10.67 -2.74 7.61
CA LEU A 68 -9.23 -2.92 7.88
C LEU A 68 -8.81 -4.39 7.98
N GLU A 69 -9.61 -5.24 8.63
CA GLU A 69 -9.32 -6.68 8.73
C GLU A 69 -9.19 -7.36 7.35
N ASN A 70 -10.00 -6.96 6.37
CA ASN A 70 -9.91 -7.49 5.01
C ASN A 70 -8.74 -6.87 4.25
N ALA A 71 -8.42 -5.60 4.48
CA ALA A 71 -7.27 -4.93 3.89
C ALA A 71 -5.96 -5.59 4.33
N LEU A 72 -5.78 -5.83 5.64
CA LEU A 72 -4.61 -6.52 6.20
C LEU A 72 -4.49 -7.94 5.67
N LYS A 73 -5.60 -8.69 5.59
CA LYS A 73 -5.60 -10.01 4.94
C LYS A 73 -5.14 -9.92 3.49
N GLY A 74 -5.60 -8.92 2.75
CA GLY A 74 -5.25 -8.65 1.37
C GLY A 74 -3.76 -8.37 1.17
N ALA A 75 -3.19 -7.48 1.99
CA ALA A 75 -1.77 -7.11 1.95
C ALA A 75 -0.86 -8.32 2.26
N ASN A 76 -1.33 -9.24 3.11
CA ASN A 76 -0.60 -10.45 3.51
C ASN A 76 -0.98 -11.72 2.73
N MET A 77 -1.74 -11.63 1.63
CA MET A 77 -2.20 -12.83 0.90
C MET A 77 -1.07 -13.65 0.25
N GLY A 78 0.18 -13.17 0.24
CA GLY A 78 1.36 -13.82 -0.34
C GLY A 78 1.78 -15.17 0.25
N SER A 79 0.94 -15.78 1.08
CA SER A 79 1.11 -17.15 1.58
C SER A 79 0.21 -18.17 0.86
N ALA A 80 -0.70 -17.74 -0.03
CA ALA A 80 -1.62 -18.65 -0.73
C ALA A 80 -0.98 -19.25 -2.00
N PRO A 81 -1.12 -20.56 -2.27
CA PRO A 81 -0.61 -21.17 -3.50
C PRO A 81 -1.19 -20.48 -4.74
N GLY A 82 -0.32 -19.82 -5.53
CA GLY A 82 -0.70 -19.16 -6.78
C GLY A 82 -0.94 -17.65 -6.68
N VAL A 83 -0.69 -17.01 -5.54
CA VAL A 83 -0.71 -15.55 -5.35
C VAL A 83 0.64 -15.10 -4.84
N ASP A 84 1.39 -14.34 -5.64
CA ASP A 84 2.78 -13.93 -5.32
C ASP A 84 2.80 -12.55 -4.61
N ALA A 85 1.92 -12.34 -3.63
CA ALA A 85 1.77 -11.06 -2.93
C ALA A 85 2.76 -10.92 -1.76
N GLY A 86 4.07 -10.82 -2.04
CA GLY A 86 5.10 -10.54 -1.03
C GLY A 86 5.35 -11.69 -0.02
N VAL A 87 6.60 -11.86 0.40
CA VAL A 87 6.96 -12.93 1.34
C VAL A 87 6.73 -12.43 2.78
N GLY A 88 5.59 -12.82 3.36
CA GLY A 88 5.40 -13.16 4.78
C GLY A 88 5.63 -12.08 5.85
N ASP A 89 4.54 -11.68 6.51
CA ASP A 89 4.47 -11.25 7.92
C ASP A 89 5.52 -10.17 8.29
N ASP A 90 5.61 -9.10 7.50
CA ASP A 90 6.37 -7.90 7.87
C ASP A 90 5.39 -7.00 8.66
N ASP A 91 5.59 -6.85 9.98
CA ASP A 91 4.86 -5.89 10.82
C ASP A 91 4.78 -4.49 10.16
N LEU A 92 5.75 -4.19 9.31
CA LEU A 92 5.81 -2.97 8.53
C LEU A 92 4.70 -2.83 7.47
N ASP A 93 4.27 -3.93 6.84
CA ASP A 93 3.19 -3.91 5.85
C ASP A 93 1.85 -3.65 6.53
N ASP A 94 1.59 -4.32 7.66
CA ASP A 94 0.41 -4.07 8.48
C ASP A 94 0.37 -2.63 8.97
N ARG A 95 1.46 -2.13 9.54
CA ARG A 95 1.58 -0.73 9.99
C ARG A 95 1.39 0.27 8.85
N ALA A 96 1.86 -0.05 7.64
CA ALA A 96 1.66 0.79 6.47
C ALA A 96 0.19 0.83 6.03
N VAL A 97 -0.50 -0.33 6.03
CA VAL A 97 -1.94 -0.40 5.73
C VAL A 97 -2.74 0.37 6.78
N GLU A 98 -2.48 0.14 8.06
CA GLU A 98 -3.11 0.85 9.17
C GLU A 98 -2.93 2.36 9.04
N PHE A 99 -1.70 2.81 8.75
CA PHE A 99 -1.42 4.22 8.52
C PHE A 99 -2.18 4.78 7.31
N GLY A 100 -2.38 3.98 6.26
CA GLY A 100 -3.23 4.37 5.13
C GLY A 100 -4.68 4.67 5.53
N TYR A 101 -5.26 3.90 6.46
CA TYR A 101 -6.59 4.17 7.02
C TYR A 101 -6.59 5.47 7.84
N GLU A 102 -5.59 5.68 8.70
CA GLU A 102 -5.44 6.92 9.47
C GLU A 102 -5.31 8.15 8.55
N LEU A 103 -4.58 8.01 7.44
CA LEU A 103 -4.46 9.06 6.44
C LEU A 103 -5.77 9.36 5.73
N TYR A 104 -6.59 8.35 5.44
CA TYR A 104 -7.92 8.60 4.89
C TYR A 104 -8.81 9.34 5.89
N GLU A 105 -8.78 9.00 7.18
CA GLU A 105 -9.53 9.73 8.22
C GLU A 105 -9.10 11.20 8.31
N LYS A 106 -7.79 11.45 8.19
CA LYS A 106 -7.20 12.81 8.23
C LYS A 106 -7.42 13.58 6.93
N TYR A 107 -7.42 12.91 5.78
CA TYR A 107 -7.51 13.47 4.43
C TYR A 107 -8.55 12.72 3.58
N PRO A 108 -9.85 12.84 3.89
CA PRO A 108 -10.90 12.04 3.22
C PRO A 108 -11.11 12.38 1.74
N ASN A 109 -10.56 13.51 1.28
CA ASN A 109 -10.61 13.94 -0.12
C ASN A 109 -9.30 13.67 -0.88
N GLY A 110 -8.38 12.92 -0.27
CA GLY A 110 -7.05 12.63 -0.82
C GLY A 110 -5.97 13.63 -0.38
N LEU A 111 -4.73 13.27 -0.72
CA LEU A 111 -3.49 13.97 -0.39
C LEU A 111 -2.79 14.44 -1.67
N THR A 112 -2.02 15.52 -1.58
CA THR A 112 -0.98 15.78 -2.59
C THR A 112 0.20 14.83 -2.39
N GLN A 113 1.01 14.66 -3.44
CA GLN A 113 2.24 13.88 -3.36
C GLN A 113 3.17 14.39 -2.25
N ASP A 114 3.36 15.70 -2.12
CA ASP A 114 4.22 16.28 -1.08
C ASP A 114 3.73 16.01 0.34
N GLN A 115 2.41 16.10 0.56
CA GLN A 115 1.80 15.77 1.84
C GLN A 115 1.99 14.29 2.15
N TYR A 116 1.82 13.43 1.15
CA TYR A 116 2.01 11.99 1.30
C TYR A 116 3.45 11.63 1.71
N TYR A 117 4.46 12.20 1.05
CA TYR A 117 5.85 12.04 1.45
C TYR A 117 6.13 12.58 2.87
N GLU A 118 5.47 13.69 3.26
CA GLU A 118 5.61 14.25 4.60
C GLU A 118 5.05 13.32 5.68
N GLU A 119 3.84 12.83 5.46
CA GLU A 119 3.15 11.94 6.40
C GLU A 119 3.92 10.65 6.61
N ILE A 120 4.39 10.00 5.54
CA ILE A 120 5.19 8.77 5.66
C ILE A 120 6.52 9.02 6.37
N ALA A 121 7.21 10.12 6.06
CA ALA A 121 8.46 10.47 6.73
C ALA A 121 8.24 10.66 8.25
N ASN A 122 7.09 11.20 8.65
CA ASN A 122 6.73 11.39 10.06
C ASN A 122 6.21 10.11 10.74
N ALA A 123 5.66 9.17 9.98
CA ALA A 123 5.09 7.92 10.49
C ALA A 123 6.12 6.92 11.02
N ASN A 124 7.43 7.14 10.78
CA ASN A 124 8.51 6.24 11.14
C ASN A 124 8.25 4.79 10.67
N LEU A 125 7.77 4.66 9.42
CA LEU A 125 7.58 3.40 8.70
C LEU A 125 8.88 2.96 8.01
N SER A 126 10.00 3.05 8.72
CA SER A 126 11.30 2.57 8.26
C SER A 126 11.55 1.19 8.85
N GLY A 127 11.57 0.16 8.00
CA GLY A 127 12.11 -1.14 8.38
C GLY A 127 13.60 -0.95 8.67
N THR A 128 14.00 -1.18 9.91
CA THR A 128 15.41 -1.25 10.31
C THR A 128 16.04 -2.55 9.83
#